data_AF-A0A937W220-F1
#
_entry.id   AF-A0A937W220-F1
#
_cell.length_a   1.000
_cell.length_b   1.000
_cell.length_c   1.000
_cell.angle_alpha   90.00
_cell.angle_beta   90.00
_cell.angle_gamma   90.00
#
_symmetry.space_group_name_H-M   'P 1'
#
loop_
_entity.id
_entity.type
_entity.pdbx_description
1 polymer ?
#
loop_
_entity_poly.entity_id
_entity_poly.type
_entity_poly.pdbx_seq_one_letter_code
_entity_poly.pdbx_strand_id
1 'polypeptide(L)'
;MPVTDPRHYVAEELLRDGGSITLRAIRPDDQARLQALFTALSQRSLYLRFLQPKPQLTAAELRYFTDLDCHHNMALVAVLRADDTEHVIGVGHYFGLHEPEQSSRHAEVALAVADAHQGRGIATLLLEHLAGIAYTQGIDTFEAYVLGENRRMLEVFEGSGFTVQRTLETGVFHLTMPTATTPQVEAASATRERLAAAQSMHAFLNPRAVAIIGASTRPGSVGAALLANVQRAGFTGPLYPVHPHATEISGLPAFPSVSAIGAPVDLALIAVPAPAVEAVVADCARAGVRG
;
A
#
# COMPACT_ATOMS: atom_id res chain seq x y z
N MET A 1 -6.84 16.18 11.81
CA MET A 1 -6.90 17.66 11.74
C MET A 1 -7.08 18.05 10.29
N PRO A 2 -7.88 19.06 9.94
CA PRO A 2 -7.98 19.46 8.53
C PRO A 2 -6.62 19.98 8.10
N VAL A 3 -6.05 19.34 7.08
CA VAL A 3 -4.82 19.79 6.44
C VAL A 3 -5.12 21.17 5.85
N THR A 4 -4.47 22.22 6.38
CA THR A 4 -4.75 23.61 6.01
C THR A 4 -4.33 23.94 4.58
N ASP A 5 -3.41 23.15 4.02
CA ASP A 5 -2.98 23.20 2.62
C ASP A 5 -2.87 21.77 2.04
N PRO A 6 -3.77 21.36 1.13
CA PRO A 6 -3.76 20.07 0.45
C PRO A 6 -2.39 19.67 -0.14
N ARG A 7 -1.54 20.64 -0.50
CA ARG A 7 -0.17 20.39 -1.00
C ARG A 7 0.74 19.70 0.01
N HIS A 8 0.42 19.81 1.29
CA HIS A 8 1.15 19.17 2.38
C HIS A 8 0.42 17.93 2.93
N TYR A 9 -0.56 17.40 2.19
CA TYR A 9 -1.28 16.21 2.60
C TYR A 9 -0.34 15.01 2.77
N VAL A 10 -0.37 14.37 3.93
CA VAL A 10 0.33 13.13 4.26
C VAL A 10 -0.55 12.29 5.19
N ALA A 11 -0.68 11.00 4.91
CA ALA A 11 -1.34 10.02 5.75
C ALA A 11 -0.57 8.69 5.70
N GLU A 12 -0.45 8.01 6.83
CA GLU A 12 0.07 6.64 6.92
C GLU A 12 -1.11 5.68 6.94
N GLU A 13 -1.13 4.73 6.01
CA GLU A 13 -2.25 3.81 5.84
C GLU A 13 -1.81 2.35 5.89
N LEU A 14 -2.67 1.52 6.47
CA LEU A 14 -2.50 0.06 6.48
C LEU A 14 -3.28 -0.58 5.33
N LEU A 15 -2.61 -1.46 4.62
CA LEU A 15 -3.15 -2.23 3.51
C LEU A 15 -3.87 -3.49 4.01
N ARG A 16 -4.71 -4.08 3.16
CA ARG A 16 -5.46 -5.30 3.49
C ARG A 16 -4.56 -6.49 3.85
N ASP A 17 -3.32 -6.50 3.37
CA ASP A 17 -2.35 -7.54 3.65
C ASP A 17 -1.47 -7.26 4.88
N GLY A 18 -1.77 -6.20 5.62
CA GLY A 18 -1.05 -5.75 6.81
C GLY A 18 0.20 -4.91 6.53
N GLY A 19 0.57 -4.71 5.26
CA GLY A 19 1.65 -3.79 4.91
C GLY A 19 1.25 -2.32 5.12
N SER A 20 2.20 -1.42 5.29
CA SER A 20 1.96 0.02 5.38
C SER A 20 2.37 0.75 4.10
N ILE A 21 1.70 1.87 3.83
CA ILE A 21 2.06 2.83 2.78
C ILE A 21 1.92 4.25 3.31
N THR A 22 2.65 5.18 2.70
CA THR A 22 2.40 6.61 2.88
C THR A 22 1.59 7.12 1.70
N LEU A 23 0.42 7.71 1.95
CA LEU A 23 -0.29 8.53 0.99
C LEU A 23 0.17 9.98 1.15
N ARG A 24 0.57 10.63 0.05
CA ARG A 24 0.96 12.04 0.10
C ARG A 24 0.55 12.79 -1.16
N ALA A 25 0.44 14.11 -1.05
CA ALA A 25 0.31 14.98 -2.22
C ALA A 25 1.42 14.73 -3.23
N ILE A 26 1.07 14.75 -4.51
CA ILE A 26 2.06 14.71 -5.60
C ILE A 26 2.88 16.01 -5.59
N ARG A 27 4.14 15.90 -5.97
CA ARG A 27 5.09 17.02 -6.02
C ARG A 27 5.62 17.22 -7.45
N PRO A 28 6.06 18.43 -7.83
CA PRO A 28 6.66 18.67 -9.14
C PRO A 28 7.89 17.80 -9.46
N ASP A 29 8.62 17.34 -8.44
CA ASP A 29 9.78 16.44 -8.59
C ASP A 29 9.41 14.95 -8.74
N ASP A 30 8.12 14.60 -8.63
CA ASP A 30 7.65 13.22 -8.80
C ASP A 30 7.60 12.74 -10.25
N GLN A 31 7.96 13.56 -11.24
CA GLN A 31 7.88 13.19 -12.67
C GLN A 31 8.59 11.85 -12.97
N ALA A 32 9.79 11.65 -12.41
CA ALA A 32 10.53 10.40 -12.60
C ALA A 32 9.86 9.21 -11.88
N ARG A 33 9.31 9.43 -10.67
CA ARG A 33 8.61 8.39 -9.90
C ARG A 33 7.28 8.01 -10.53
N LEU A 34 6.55 8.99 -11.07
CA LEU A 34 5.32 8.80 -11.82
C LEU A 34 5.61 8.05 -13.12
N GLN A 35 6.66 8.43 -13.86
CA GLN A 35 7.08 7.69 -15.04
C GLN A 35 7.41 6.23 -14.71
N ALA A 36 8.11 5.97 -13.60
CA ALA A 36 8.41 4.62 -13.15
C ALA A 36 7.13 3.82 -12.83
N LEU A 37 6.12 4.43 -12.20
CA LEU A 37 4.81 3.81 -12.00
C LEU A 37 4.18 3.39 -13.33
N PHE A 38 4.10 4.30 -14.30
CA PHE A 38 3.48 4.01 -15.60
C PHE A 38 4.25 2.97 -16.41
N THR A 39 5.57 2.88 -16.24
CA THR A 39 6.39 1.81 -16.82
C THR A 39 6.15 0.45 -16.15
N ALA A 40 5.77 0.43 -14.86
CA ALA A 40 5.44 -0.79 -14.13
C ALA A 40 4.01 -1.31 -14.41
N LEU A 41 3.15 -0.51 -15.07
CA LEU A 41 1.81 -0.92 -15.44
C LEU A 41 1.83 -1.86 -16.66
N SER A 42 0.98 -2.89 -16.62
CA SER A 42 0.75 -3.71 -17.81
C SER A 42 0.04 -2.92 -18.91
N GLN A 43 0.16 -3.37 -20.16
CA GLN A 43 -0.58 -2.78 -21.29
C GLN A 43 -2.09 -2.75 -21.05
N ARG A 44 -2.62 -3.76 -20.34
CA ARG A 44 -4.02 -3.81 -19.92
C ARG A 44 -4.33 -2.69 -18.91
N SER A 45 -3.51 -2.51 -17.88
CA SER A 45 -3.70 -1.46 -16.89
C SER A 45 -3.63 -0.05 -17.52
N LEU A 46 -2.72 0.17 -18.48
CA LEU A 46 -2.63 1.42 -19.23
C LEU A 46 -3.87 1.68 -20.09
N TYR A 47 -4.32 0.67 -20.83
CA TYR A 47 -5.54 0.74 -21.63
C TYR A 47 -6.76 1.09 -20.77
N LEU A 48 -6.90 0.42 -19.61
CA LEU A 48 -8.00 0.67 -18.68
C LEU A 48 -7.94 2.07 -18.05
N ARG A 49 -6.74 2.64 -17.87
CA ARG A 49 -6.54 3.98 -17.28
C ARG A 49 -6.80 5.13 -18.26
N PHE A 50 -6.50 4.93 -19.54
CA PHE A 50 -6.60 5.99 -20.55
C PHE A 50 -7.74 5.80 -21.56
N LEU A 51 -8.44 4.67 -21.47
CA LEU A 51 -9.49 4.25 -22.41
C LEU A 51 -8.99 4.11 -23.87
N GLN A 52 -7.67 4.20 -24.06
CA GLN A 52 -6.99 4.11 -25.34
C GLN A 52 -5.57 3.57 -25.15
N PRO A 53 -4.98 2.92 -26.17
CA PRO A 53 -3.59 2.47 -26.11
C PRO A 53 -2.65 3.66 -25.92
N LYS A 54 -2.00 3.71 -24.75
CA LYS A 54 -1.02 4.75 -24.42
C LYS A 54 0.23 4.10 -23.80
N PRO A 55 1.29 3.86 -24.59
CA PRO A 55 2.42 3.07 -24.12
C PRO A 55 3.26 3.80 -23.06
N GLN A 56 3.34 5.14 -23.13
CA GLN A 56 4.13 5.97 -22.22
C GLN A 56 3.51 7.37 -22.06
N LEU A 57 3.85 8.04 -20.97
CA LEU A 57 3.55 9.46 -20.76
C LEU A 57 4.62 10.32 -21.44
N THR A 58 4.19 11.41 -22.08
CA THR A 58 5.12 12.42 -22.61
C THR A 58 5.63 13.32 -21.49
N ALA A 59 6.74 14.01 -21.70
CA ALA A 59 7.25 14.99 -20.73
C ALA A 59 6.26 16.13 -20.44
N ALA A 60 5.41 16.48 -21.41
CA ALA A 60 4.35 17.47 -21.20
C ALA A 60 3.25 16.94 -20.27
N GLU A 61 2.86 15.68 -20.43
CA GLU A 61 1.86 15.02 -19.58
C GLU A 61 2.38 14.78 -18.17
N LEU A 62 3.64 14.38 -18.01
CA LEU A 62 4.25 14.26 -16.69
C LEU A 62 4.18 15.59 -15.93
N ARG A 63 4.57 16.69 -16.58
CA ARG A 63 4.43 18.04 -15.98
C ARG A 63 2.98 18.35 -15.63
N TYR A 64 2.05 18.12 -16.57
CA TYR A 64 0.62 18.35 -16.36
C TYR A 64 0.06 17.56 -15.17
N PHE A 65 0.54 16.34 -14.93
CA PHE A 65 0.07 15.51 -13.82
C PHE A 65 0.77 15.77 -12.49
N THR A 66 1.89 16.49 -12.46
CA THR A 66 2.68 16.75 -11.24
C THR A 66 2.64 18.21 -10.76
N ASP A 67 2.48 19.16 -11.68
CA ASP A 67 2.46 20.60 -11.37
C ASP A 67 1.01 21.09 -11.30
N LEU A 68 0.37 20.83 -10.16
CA LEU A 68 -1.06 21.04 -9.95
C LEU A 68 -1.33 22.27 -9.07
N ASP A 69 -2.44 22.96 -9.33
CA ASP A 69 -2.87 24.08 -8.48
C ASP A 69 -3.28 23.65 -7.07
N CYS A 70 -3.62 22.37 -6.89
CA CYS A 70 -4.13 21.75 -5.66
C CYS A 70 -5.39 22.43 -5.11
N HIS A 71 -6.13 23.16 -5.95
CA HIS A 71 -7.39 23.83 -5.60
C HIS A 71 -8.55 23.33 -6.46
N HIS A 72 -8.31 23.06 -7.74
CA HIS A 72 -9.28 22.42 -8.64
C HIS A 72 -8.75 21.09 -9.16
N ASN A 73 -7.43 20.94 -9.21
CA ASN A 73 -6.76 19.74 -9.69
C ASN A 73 -5.82 19.26 -8.60
N MET A 74 -5.94 18.00 -8.19
CA MET A 74 -5.17 17.45 -7.10
C MET A 74 -4.79 16.02 -7.40
N ALA A 75 -3.66 15.58 -6.85
CA ALA A 75 -3.29 14.19 -6.87
C ALA A 75 -2.65 13.74 -5.57
N LEU A 76 -2.93 12.49 -5.23
CA LEU A 76 -2.25 11.75 -4.18
C LEU A 76 -1.46 10.60 -4.81
N VAL A 77 -0.26 10.37 -4.30
CA VAL A 77 0.56 9.20 -4.60
C VAL A 77 0.61 8.27 -3.39
N ALA A 78 0.52 6.97 -3.65
CA ALA A 78 0.79 5.92 -2.69
C ALA A 78 2.26 5.51 -2.80
N VAL A 79 2.99 5.61 -1.70
CA VAL A 79 4.44 5.45 -1.66
C VAL A 79 4.82 4.29 -0.73
N LEU A 80 5.73 3.45 -1.21
CA LEU A 80 6.51 2.54 -0.38
C LEU A 80 7.93 3.10 -0.21
N ARG A 81 8.44 3.11 1.02
CA ARG A 81 9.84 3.44 1.30
C ARG A 81 10.66 2.16 1.31
N ALA A 82 11.72 2.11 0.50
CA ALA A 82 12.73 1.06 0.51
C ALA A 82 14.11 1.72 0.41
N ASP A 83 15.05 1.38 1.29
CA ASP A 83 16.44 1.87 1.28
C ASP A 83 16.56 3.39 1.13
N ASP A 84 15.76 4.14 1.90
CA ASP A 84 15.63 5.61 1.89
C ASP A 84 15.16 6.23 0.55
N THR A 85 14.66 5.39 -0.37
CA THR A 85 14.05 5.82 -1.63
C THR A 85 12.54 5.61 -1.62
N GLU A 86 11.83 6.64 -2.09
CA GLU A 86 10.38 6.61 -2.27
C GLU A 86 10.01 5.99 -3.62
N HIS A 87 9.24 4.90 -3.58
CA HIS A 87 8.67 4.25 -4.76
C HIS A 87 7.18 4.54 -4.83
N VAL A 88 6.75 5.24 -5.87
CA VAL A 88 5.32 5.46 -6.14
C VAL A 88 4.73 4.18 -6.72
N ILE A 89 3.79 3.58 -6.00
CA ILE A 89 3.13 2.32 -6.38
C ILE A 89 1.66 2.50 -6.77
N GLY A 90 1.13 3.70 -6.57
CA GLY A 90 -0.20 4.08 -7.04
C GLY A 90 -0.34 5.59 -7.07
N VAL A 91 -1.29 6.06 -7.86
CA VAL A 91 -1.62 7.47 -7.99
C VAL A 91 -3.12 7.62 -8.20
N GLY A 92 -3.68 8.65 -7.59
CA GLY A 92 -5.05 9.08 -7.82
C GLY A 92 -5.09 10.56 -8.09
N HIS A 93 -5.80 10.96 -9.14
CA HIS A 93 -6.00 12.33 -9.56
C HIS A 93 -7.48 12.65 -9.54
N TYR A 94 -7.83 13.89 -9.18
CA TYR A 94 -9.07 14.49 -9.67
C TYR A 94 -8.79 15.79 -10.42
N PHE A 95 -9.63 16.06 -11.42
CA PHE A 95 -9.63 17.31 -12.19
C PHE A 95 -11.01 17.94 -12.10
N GLY A 96 -11.08 19.18 -11.62
CA GLY A 96 -12.32 19.92 -11.50
C GLY A 96 -12.98 20.12 -12.87
N LEU A 97 -14.25 19.75 -12.97
CA LEU A 97 -15.08 19.99 -14.14
C LEU A 97 -15.75 21.36 -13.94
N HIS A 98 -15.39 22.32 -14.79
CA HIS A 98 -16.02 23.64 -14.76
C HIS A 98 -17.19 23.67 -15.74
N GLU A 99 -18.41 23.53 -15.21
CA GLU A 99 -19.63 23.80 -15.95
C GLU A 99 -20.26 25.10 -15.46
N PRO A 100 -20.21 26.19 -16.26
CA PRO A 100 -20.70 27.51 -15.86
C PRO A 100 -22.18 27.56 -15.43
N GLU A 101 -22.97 26.56 -15.85
CA GLU A 101 -24.42 26.50 -15.64
C GLU A 101 -24.82 25.62 -14.44
N GLN A 102 -23.89 24.85 -13.85
CA GLN A 102 -24.19 23.97 -12.72
C GLN A 102 -23.82 24.63 -11.37
N SER A 103 -24.76 24.60 -10.43
CA SER A 103 -24.53 25.03 -9.05
C SER A 103 -23.62 24.06 -8.26
N SER A 104 -23.52 22.81 -8.72
CA SER A 104 -22.76 21.72 -8.12
C SER A 104 -21.36 21.68 -8.73
N ARG A 105 -20.31 21.54 -7.92
CA ARG A 105 -18.92 21.46 -8.39
C ARG A 105 -18.50 20.01 -8.51
N HIS A 106 -18.30 19.57 -9.74
CA HIS A 106 -17.94 18.21 -10.07
C HIS A 106 -16.43 18.10 -10.34
N ALA A 107 -15.88 16.90 -10.18
CA ALA A 107 -14.52 16.59 -10.63
C ALA A 107 -14.43 15.17 -11.18
N GLU A 108 -13.66 15.00 -12.27
CA GLU A 108 -13.36 13.68 -12.79
C GLU A 108 -12.24 13.05 -11.97
N VAL A 109 -12.46 11.84 -11.44
CA VAL A 109 -11.46 11.09 -10.67
C VAL A 109 -10.89 9.92 -11.48
N ALA A 110 -9.57 9.77 -11.45
CA ALA A 110 -8.86 8.70 -12.14
C ALA A 110 -7.73 8.12 -11.28
N LEU A 111 -7.66 6.78 -11.19
CA LEU A 111 -6.73 6.06 -10.33
C LEU A 111 -5.89 5.07 -11.15
N ALA A 112 -4.63 4.87 -10.76
CA ALA A 112 -3.77 3.82 -11.29
C ALA A 112 -2.92 3.21 -10.16
N VAL A 113 -2.78 1.88 -10.15
CA VAL A 113 -1.99 1.14 -9.16
C VAL A 113 -1.13 0.11 -9.90
N ALA A 114 0.16 0.07 -9.58
CA ALA A 114 1.12 -0.89 -10.13
C ALA A 114 0.58 -2.32 -9.98
N ASP A 115 0.68 -3.12 -11.05
CA ASP A 115 0.08 -4.46 -11.13
C ASP A 115 0.49 -5.36 -9.94
N ALA A 116 1.76 -5.28 -9.51
CA ALA A 116 2.29 -6.03 -8.36
C ALA A 116 1.68 -5.64 -6.99
N HIS A 117 1.00 -4.50 -6.91
CA HIS A 117 0.41 -3.95 -5.69
C HIS A 117 -1.13 -3.88 -5.74
N GLN A 118 -1.76 -4.38 -6.80
CA GLN A 118 -3.23 -4.44 -6.92
C GLN A 118 -3.84 -5.43 -5.91
N GLY A 119 -5.12 -5.22 -5.57
CA GLY A 119 -5.84 -6.08 -4.61
C GLY A 119 -5.52 -5.81 -3.13
N ARG A 120 -4.58 -4.89 -2.83
CA ARG A 120 -4.15 -4.55 -1.46
C ARG A 120 -4.97 -3.42 -0.81
N GLY A 121 -5.95 -2.86 -1.53
CA GLY A 121 -6.81 -1.77 -1.05
C GLY A 121 -6.34 -0.35 -1.38
N ILE A 122 -5.18 -0.19 -2.03
CA ILE A 122 -4.56 1.11 -2.33
C ILE A 122 -5.50 2.07 -3.07
N ALA A 123 -6.19 1.59 -4.11
CA ALA A 123 -7.10 2.44 -4.89
C ALA A 123 -8.30 2.92 -4.07
N THR A 124 -8.86 2.08 -3.19
CA THR A 124 -9.97 2.47 -2.30
C THR A 124 -9.52 3.55 -1.32
N LEU A 125 -8.33 3.41 -0.73
CA LEU A 125 -7.76 4.43 0.14
C LEU A 125 -7.56 5.74 -0.63
N LEU A 126 -6.87 5.71 -1.77
CA LEU A 126 -6.67 6.90 -2.62
C LEU A 126 -8.00 7.61 -2.92
N LEU A 127 -9.05 6.87 -3.28
CA LEU A 127 -10.37 7.42 -3.56
C LEU A 127 -10.97 8.14 -2.34
N GLU A 128 -10.89 7.54 -1.15
CA GLU A 128 -11.45 8.10 0.08
C GLU A 128 -10.73 9.36 0.53
N HIS A 129 -9.40 9.35 0.49
CA HIS A 129 -8.61 10.53 0.84
C HIS A 129 -8.82 11.67 -0.17
N LEU A 130 -8.90 11.36 -1.47
CA LEU A 130 -9.24 12.35 -2.49
C LEU A 130 -10.65 12.91 -2.29
N ALA A 131 -11.64 12.07 -1.98
CA ALA A 131 -13.01 12.52 -1.72
C ALA A 131 -13.07 13.46 -0.51
N GLY A 132 -12.38 13.13 0.58
CA GLY A 132 -12.27 14.00 1.75
C GLY A 132 -11.63 15.35 1.44
N ILE A 133 -10.55 15.37 0.67
CA ILE A 133 -9.90 16.63 0.23
C ILE A 133 -10.84 17.43 -0.67
N ALA A 134 -11.43 16.80 -1.68
CA ALA A 134 -12.35 17.42 -2.62
C ALA A 134 -13.55 18.05 -1.92
N TYR A 135 -14.13 17.35 -0.94
CA TYR A 135 -15.21 17.88 -0.10
C TYR A 135 -14.81 19.17 0.63
N THR A 136 -13.60 19.23 1.21
CA THR A 136 -13.10 20.44 1.88
C THR A 136 -12.82 21.60 0.92
N GLN A 137 -12.59 21.31 -0.37
CA GLN A 137 -12.45 22.30 -1.43
C GLN A 137 -13.80 22.71 -2.06
N GLY A 138 -14.90 22.10 -1.59
CA GLY A 138 -16.25 22.37 -2.06
C GLY A 138 -16.57 21.75 -3.41
N ILE A 139 -15.85 20.68 -3.81
CA ILE A 139 -16.27 19.74 -4.85
C ILE A 139 -17.22 18.76 -4.18
N ASP A 140 -18.45 18.66 -4.67
CA ASP A 140 -19.52 17.87 -4.06
C ASP A 140 -19.68 16.49 -4.70
N THR A 141 -19.29 16.35 -5.97
CA THR A 141 -19.50 15.13 -6.76
C THR A 141 -18.23 14.74 -7.50
N PHE A 142 -17.88 13.47 -7.43
CA PHE A 142 -16.91 12.85 -8.32
C PHE A 142 -17.61 12.10 -9.44
N GLU A 143 -17.02 12.22 -10.62
CA GLU A 143 -17.40 11.48 -11.82
C GLU A 143 -16.23 10.59 -12.26
N ALA A 144 -16.52 9.41 -12.79
CA ALA A 144 -15.51 8.53 -13.34
C ALA A 144 -16.03 7.73 -14.55
N TYR A 145 -15.17 7.56 -15.54
CA TYR A 145 -15.44 6.75 -16.73
C TYR A 145 -14.67 5.44 -16.67
N VAL A 146 -15.39 4.33 -16.59
CA VAL A 146 -14.81 2.99 -16.35
C VAL A 146 -15.30 2.02 -17.42
N LEU A 147 -14.38 1.42 -18.18
CA LEU A 147 -14.75 0.36 -19.14
C LEU A 147 -15.49 -0.78 -18.44
N GLY A 148 -16.56 -1.30 -19.05
CA GLY A 148 -17.38 -2.35 -18.46
C GLY A 148 -16.62 -3.65 -18.12
N GLU A 149 -15.49 -3.89 -18.78
CA GLU A 149 -14.60 -5.02 -18.47
C GLU A 149 -13.71 -4.82 -17.24
N ASN A 150 -13.65 -3.60 -16.69
CA ASN A 150 -12.80 -3.24 -15.55
C ASN A 150 -13.48 -3.53 -14.20
N ARG A 151 -13.81 -4.80 -13.97
CA ARG A 151 -14.51 -5.25 -12.75
C ARG A 151 -13.81 -4.80 -11.46
N ARG A 152 -12.47 -4.80 -11.45
CA ARG A 152 -11.68 -4.36 -10.27
C ARG A 152 -11.91 -2.90 -9.92
N MET A 153 -12.01 -2.01 -10.92
CA MET A 153 -12.30 -0.60 -10.63
C MET A 153 -13.74 -0.41 -10.17
N LEU A 154 -14.70 -1.15 -10.73
CA LEU A 154 -16.09 -1.13 -10.24
C LEU A 154 -16.15 -1.56 -8.77
N GLU A 155 -15.42 -2.61 -8.38
CA GLU A 155 -15.30 -3.07 -6.99
C GLU A 155 -14.64 -2.02 -6.07
N VAL A 156 -13.73 -1.18 -6.57
CA VAL A 156 -13.14 -0.08 -5.79
C VAL A 156 -14.20 0.96 -5.42
N PHE A 157 -15.04 1.35 -6.38
CA PHE A 157 -16.13 2.29 -6.14
C PHE A 157 -17.20 1.69 -5.23
N GLU A 158 -17.64 0.47 -5.49
CA GLU A 158 -18.64 -0.22 -4.65
C GLU A 158 -18.12 -0.48 -3.21
N GLY A 159 -16.82 -0.79 -3.07
CA GLY A 159 -16.18 -1.07 -1.79
C GLY A 159 -15.77 0.17 -0.96
N SER A 160 -15.94 1.38 -1.50
CA SER A 160 -15.58 2.64 -0.83
C SER A 160 -16.61 3.08 0.24
N GLY A 161 -17.80 2.48 0.25
CA GLY A 161 -18.88 2.85 1.15
C GLY A 161 -19.69 4.07 0.71
N PHE A 162 -19.28 4.77 -0.37
CA PHE A 162 -20.06 5.85 -0.97
C PHE A 162 -21.25 5.30 -1.75
N THR A 163 -22.31 6.11 -1.89
CA THR A 163 -23.45 5.78 -2.75
C THR A 163 -23.09 6.09 -4.20
N VAL A 164 -22.70 5.07 -4.95
CA VAL A 164 -22.28 5.19 -6.35
C VAL A 164 -23.48 4.96 -7.27
N GLN A 165 -23.78 5.93 -8.12
CA GLN A 165 -24.71 5.75 -9.24
C GLN A 165 -23.92 5.31 -10.47
N ARG A 166 -24.52 4.43 -11.29
CA ARG A 166 -23.88 3.90 -12.49
C ARG A 166 -24.83 3.96 -13.69
N THR A 167 -24.33 4.53 -14.77
CA THR A 167 -25.02 4.57 -16.07
C THR A 167 -24.10 3.96 -17.11
N LEU A 168 -24.60 2.99 -17.89
CA LEU A 168 -23.81 2.34 -18.94
C LEU A 168 -24.11 2.98 -20.29
N GLU A 169 -23.08 3.55 -20.92
CA GLU A 169 -23.17 4.16 -22.25
C GLU A 169 -22.07 3.59 -23.15
N THR A 170 -22.48 2.92 -24.23
CA THR A 170 -21.56 2.37 -25.26
C THR A 170 -20.39 1.56 -24.69
N GLY A 171 -20.64 0.74 -23.65
CA GLY A 171 -19.62 -0.12 -23.02
C GLY A 171 -18.73 0.54 -21.97
N VAL A 172 -18.96 1.83 -21.69
CA VAL A 172 -18.31 2.59 -20.61
C VAL A 172 -19.34 2.90 -19.53
N PHE A 173 -19.03 2.58 -18.28
CA PHE A 173 -19.79 3.05 -17.13
C PHE A 173 -19.39 4.48 -16.81
N HIS A 174 -20.37 5.37 -16.81
CA HIS A 174 -20.28 6.65 -16.13
C HIS A 174 -20.73 6.43 -14.67
N LEU A 175 -19.80 6.64 -13.74
CA LEU A 175 -20.04 6.53 -12.31
C LEU A 175 -20.09 7.93 -11.71
N THR A 176 -21.07 8.19 -10.85
CA THR A 176 -21.12 9.41 -10.03
C THR A 176 -21.18 9.04 -8.55
N MET A 177 -20.47 9.78 -7.71
CA MET A 177 -20.47 9.59 -6.26
C MET A 177 -20.34 10.92 -5.53
N PRO A 178 -21.01 11.10 -4.37
CA PRO A 178 -20.78 12.27 -3.54
C PRO A 178 -19.38 12.21 -2.91
N THR A 179 -18.77 13.38 -2.66
CA THR A 179 -17.49 13.49 -1.95
C THR A 179 -17.67 13.58 -0.42
N ALA A 180 -18.89 13.92 0.03
CA ALA A 180 -19.20 14.08 1.44
C ALA A 180 -19.09 12.74 2.20
N THR A 181 -18.34 12.74 3.29
CA THR A 181 -18.26 11.60 4.20
C THR A 181 -19.61 11.43 4.92
N THR A 182 -20.19 10.24 4.80
CA THR A 182 -21.41 9.84 5.53
C THR A 182 -21.07 8.83 6.63
N PRO A 183 -21.96 8.59 7.62
CA PRO A 183 -21.73 7.55 8.63
C PRO A 183 -21.48 6.16 8.03
N GLN A 184 -22.01 5.87 6.83
CA GLN A 184 -21.74 4.63 6.11
C GLN A 184 -20.29 4.56 5.60
N VAL A 185 -19.77 5.67 5.06
CA VAL A 185 -18.36 5.79 4.63
C VAL A 185 -17.43 5.65 5.84
N GLU A 186 -17.74 6.32 6.95
CA GLU A 186 -16.95 6.20 8.19
C GLU A 186 -16.93 4.77 8.72
N ALA A 187 -18.09 4.09 8.75
CA ALA A 187 -18.19 2.71 9.20
C ALA A 187 -17.43 1.74 8.28
N ALA A 188 -17.49 1.94 6.96
CA ALA A 188 -16.72 1.16 6.00
C ALA A 188 -15.21 1.38 6.17
N SER A 189 -14.79 2.62 6.42
CA SER A 189 -13.39 2.97 6.73
C SER A 189 -12.90 2.34 8.01
N ALA A 190 -13.63 2.53 9.12
CA ALA A 190 -13.26 1.97 10.42
C ALA A 190 -13.21 0.43 10.40
N THR A 191 -14.09 -0.22 9.63
CA THR A 191 -14.06 -1.68 9.47
C THR A 191 -12.81 -2.14 8.72
N ARG A 192 -12.45 -1.47 7.62
CA ARG A 192 -11.23 -1.78 6.85
C ARG A 192 -9.97 -1.53 7.68
N GLU A 193 -9.89 -0.39 8.36
CA GLU A 193 -8.78 -0.04 9.24
C GLU A 193 -8.58 -1.12 10.33
N ARG A 194 -9.67 -1.54 10.99
CA ARG A 194 -9.62 -2.60 12.01
C ARG A 194 -9.12 -3.94 11.45
N LEU A 195 -9.59 -4.32 10.26
CA LEU A 195 -9.16 -5.56 9.60
C LEU A 195 -7.69 -5.49 9.17
N ALA A 196 -7.25 -4.36 8.62
CA ALA A 196 -5.87 -4.13 8.23
C ALA A 196 -4.92 -4.14 9.45
N ALA A 197 -5.33 -3.51 10.56
CA ALA A 197 -4.60 -3.54 11.82
C ALA A 197 -4.52 -4.95 12.44
N ALA A 198 -5.60 -5.74 12.34
CA ALA A 198 -5.55 -7.15 12.75
C ALA A 198 -4.59 -7.95 11.87
N GLN A 199 -4.59 -7.70 10.56
CA GLN A 199 -3.74 -8.40 9.62
C GLN A 199 -2.25 -8.03 9.77
N SER A 200 -1.91 -6.78 10.11
CA SER A 200 -0.53 -6.38 10.36
C SER A 200 0.10 -7.13 11.55
N MET A 201 -0.71 -7.47 12.56
CA MET A 201 -0.26 -8.23 13.73
C MET A 201 -0.30 -9.74 13.54
N HIS A 202 -0.86 -10.25 12.45
CA HIS A 202 -1.10 -11.68 12.27
C HIS A 202 0.20 -12.49 12.27
N ALA A 203 1.25 -12.03 11.56
CA ALA A 203 2.53 -12.74 11.47
C ALA A 203 3.22 -12.87 12.83
N PHE A 204 3.09 -11.85 13.68
CA PHE A 204 3.63 -11.84 15.03
C PHE A 204 2.85 -12.74 15.99
N LEU A 205 1.52 -12.71 15.95
CA LEU A 205 0.65 -13.44 16.88
C LEU A 205 0.41 -14.90 16.48
N ASN A 206 0.43 -15.22 15.19
CA ASN A 206 0.18 -16.54 14.65
C ASN A 206 1.22 -16.93 13.58
N PRO A 207 2.52 -16.97 13.93
CA PRO A 207 3.56 -17.35 12.98
C PRO A 207 3.42 -18.83 12.60
N ARG A 208 3.55 -19.15 11.31
CA ARG A 208 3.65 -20.54 10.84
C ARG A 208 5.09 -21.01 10.80
N ALA A 209 6.05 -20.10 10.72
CA ALA A 209 7.49 -20.39 10.77
C ALA A 209 8.24 -19.29 11.53
N VAL A 210 9.23 -19.67 12.33
CA VAL A 210 9.98 -18.76 13.22
C VAL A 210 11.48 -18.90 12.97
N ALA A 211 12.19 -17.78 12.81
CA ALA A 211 13.65 -17.75 12.83
C ALA A 211 14.16 -17.23 14.18
N ILE A 212 15.19 -17.88 14.74
CA ILE A 212 15.87 -17.45 15.97
C ILE A 212 17.26 -16.94 15.60
N ILE A 213 17.44 -15.62 15.55
CA ILE A 213 18.70 -14.99 15.15
C ILE A 213 19.59 -14.80 16.38
N GLY A 214 20.84 -15.21 16.27
CA GLY A 214 21.72 -15.30 17.44
C GLY A 214 21.44 -16.55 18.28
N ALA A 215 20.76 -17.55 17.69
CA ALA A 215 20.67 -18.89 18.27
C ALA A 215 22.08 -19.40 18.62
N SER A 216 22.22 -20.11 19.73
CA SER A 216 23.53 -20.55 20.19
C SER A 216 23.42 -21.88 20.94
N THR A 217 24.49 -22.66 20.89
CA THR A 217 24.69 -23.86 21.74
C THR A 217 25.25 -23.51 23.12
N ARG A 218 25.68 -22.26 23.35
CA ARG A 218 26.25 -21.83 24.63
C ARG A 218 25.16 -21.77 25.71
N PRO A 219 25.28 -22.55 26.80
CA PRO A 219 24.35 -22.49 27.92
C PRO A 219 24.27 -21.07 28.50
N GLY A 220 23.06 -20.64 28.86
CA GLY A 220 22.80 -19.31 29.46
C GLY A 220 22.75 -18.14 28.48
N SER A 221 22.98 -18.36 27.17
CA SER A 221 22.79 -17.30 26.17
C SER A 221 21.30 -17.03 25.90
N VAL A 222 20.98 -15.78 25.54
CA VAL A 222 19.60 -15.37 25.21
C VAL A 222 19.05 -16.18 24.03
N GLY A 223 19.83 -16.36 22.97
CA GLY A 223 19.41 -17.15 21.80
C GLY A 223 19.13 -18.61 22.12
N ALA A 224 19.93 -19.24 23.01
CA ALA A 224 19.65 -20.59 23.48
C ALA A 224 18.34 -20.65 24.29
N ALA A 225 18.11 -19.66 25.16
CA ALA A 225 16.89 -19.56 25.95
C ALA A 225 15.64 -19.34 25.09
N LEU A 226 15.70 -18.48 24.06
CA LEU A 226 14.60 -18.26 23.13
C LEU A 226 14.24 -19.54 22.38
N LEU A 227 15.24 -20.23 21.80
CA LEU A 227 15.02 -21.48 21.09
C LEU A 227 14.37 -22.53 21.99
N ALA A 228 14.90 -22.71 23.21
CA ALA A 228 14.35 -23.65 24.18
C ALA A 228 12.93 -23.27 24.63
N ASN A 229 12.62 -21.97 24.75
CA ASN A 229 11.29 -21.51 25.12
C ASN A 229 10.27 -21.79 24.02
N VAL A 230 10.60 -21.52 22.76
CA VAL A 230 9.71 -21.79 21.61
C VAL A 230 9.43 -23.29 21.48
N GLN A 231 10.46 -24.13 21.62
CA GLN A 231 10.29 -25.58 21.62
C GLN A 231 9.42 -26.07 22.79
N ARG A 232 9.67 -25.58 24.01
CA ARG A 232 8.91 -25.96 25.21
C ARG A 232 7.46 -25.51 25.16
N ALA A 233 7.19 -24.37 24.54
CA ALA A 233 5.83 -23.88 24.31
C ALA A 233 5.05 -24.74 23.30
N GLY A 234 5.70 -25.71 22.64
CA GLY A 234 5.05 -26.63 21.73
C GLY A 234 4.77 -26.04 20.35
N PHE A 235 5.60 -25.08 19.89
CA PHE A 235 5.48 -24.55 18.53
C PHE A 235 5.65 -25.68 17.50
N THR A 236 4.66 -25.85 16.63
CA THR A 236 4.59 -26.97 15.68
C THR A 236 5.06 -26.62 14.26
N GLY A 237 5.32 -25.33 13.99
CA GLY A 237 5.81 -24.85 12.70
C GLY A 237 7.33 -25.02 12.54
N PRO A 238 7.88 -24.76 11.33
CA PRO A 238 9.32 -24.76 11.11
C PRO A 238 10.04 -23.73 11.99
N LEU A 239 11.10 -24.18 12.64
CA LEU A 239 11.94 -23.38 13.52
C LEU A 239 13.36 -23.34 12.96
N TYR A 240 13.84 -22.15 12.62
CA TYR A 240 15.11 -21.94 11.92
C TYR A 240 16.12 -21.21 12.82
N PRO A 241 17.09 -21.91 13.44
CA PRO A 241 18.22 -21.28 14.09
C PRO A 241 19.08 -20.52 13.07
N VAL A 242 19.40 -19.26 13.35
CA VAL A 242 20.30 -18.46 12.51
C VAL A 242 21.56 -18.11 13.31
N HIS A 243 22.70 -18.59 12.84
CA HIS A 243 24.01 -18.40 13.43
C HIS A 243 25.12 -18.39 12.36
N PRO A 244 26.07 -17.42 12.38
CA PRO A 244 27.01 -17.21 11.27
C PRO A 244 27.91 -18.39 10.89
N HIS A 245 28.19 -19.28 11.85
CA HIS A 245 29.21 -20.33 11.68
C HIS A 245 28.73 -21.73 12.08
N ALA A 246 27.56 -21.84 12.71
CA ALA A 246 27.07 -23.14 13.16
C ALA A 246 26.20 -23.72 12.06
N THR A 247 26.42 -25.00 11.74
CA THR A 247 25.59 -25.73 10.77
C THR A 247 24.42 -26.45 11.45
N GLU A 248 24.47 -26.59 12.77
CA GLU A 248 23.44 -27.24 13.58
C GLU A 248 23.36 -26.61 14.98
N ILE A 249 22.15 -26.38 15.49
CA ILE A 249 21.89 -25.90 16.86
C ILE A 249 20.69 -26.67 17.44
N SER A 250 20.88 -27.30 18.60
CA SER A 250 19.83 -28.08 19.30
C SER A 250 19.13 -29.12 18.41
N GLY A 251 19.88 -29.82 17.56
CA GLY A 251 19.34 -30.85 16.65
C GLY A 251 18.66 -30.31 15.40
N LEU A 252 18.68 -28.98 15.18
CA LEU A 252 18.07 -28.33 14.02
C LEU A 252 19.14 -27.79 13.06
N PRO A 253 18.94 -27.88 11.73
CA PRO A 253 19.81 -27.23 10.76
C PRO A 253 19.89 -25.72 11.03
N ALA A 254 21.10 -25.18 11.12
CA ALA A 254 21.33 -23.77 11.36
C ALA A 254 21.80 -23.07 10.08
N PHE A 255 21.34 -21.84 9.90
CA PHE A 255 21.57 -21.05 8.70
C PHE A 255 22.47 -19.85 9.00
N PRO A 256 23.36 -19.43 8.09
CA PRO A 256 24.27 -18.31 8.32
C PRO A 256 23.57 -16.95 8.36
N SER A 257 22.41 -16.84 7.72
CA SER A 257 21.56 -15.64 7.71
C SER A 257 20.10 -16.04 7.50
N VAL A 258 19.17 -15.09 7.68
CA VAL A 258 17.74 -15.33 7.43
C VAL A 258 17.49 -15.53 5.94
N SER A 259 18.15 -14.72 5.09
CA SER A 259 18.07 -14.87 3.63
C SER A 259 18.57 -16.23 3.13
N ALA A 260 19.48 -16.88 3.86
CA ALA A 260 20.02 -18.19 3.50
C ALA A 260 19.06 -19.37 3.81
N ILE A 261 17.96 -19.14 4.54
CA ILE A 261 16.97 -20.18 4.87
C ILE A 261 16.31 -20.72 3.59
N GLY A 262 16.06 -19.86 2.60
CA GLY A 262 15.43 -20.25 1.33
C GLY A 262 13.97 -20.70 1.45
N ALA A 263 13.33 -20.45 2.60
CA ALA A 263 11.94 -20.77 2.88
C ALA A 263 11.25 -19.57 3.59
N PRO A 264 9.91 -19.46 3.52
CA PRO A 264 9.18 -18.39 4.18
C PRO A 264 9.38 -18.41 5.70
N VAL A 265 9.61 -17.23 6.28
CA VAL A 265 9.68 -17.01 7.73
C VAL A 265 8.65 -15.94 8.08
N ASP A 266 7.77 -16.24 9.03
CA ASP A 266 6.70 -15.31 9.43
C ASP A 266 7.18 -14.38 10.57
N LEU A 267 7.99 -14.89 11.51
CA LEU A 267 8.47 -14.15 12.70
C LEU A 267 9.99 -14.34 12.93
N ALA A 268 10.72 -13.24 13.15
CA ALA A 268 12.14 -13.24 13.51
C ALA A 268 12.36 -12.84 14.98
N LEU A 269 12.86 -13.77 15.81
CA LEU A 269 13.30 -13.47 17.18
C LEU A 269 14.80 -13.14 17.21
N ILE A 270 15.13 -11.87 17.48
CA ILE A 270 16.49 -11.35 17.37
C ILE A 270 17.18 -11.32 18.75
N ALA A 271 18.23 -12.11 18.91
CA ALA A 271 19.09 -12.17 20.10
C ALA A 271 20.57 -12.00 19.74
N VAL A 272 20.90 -10.85 19.14
CA VAL A 272 22.28 -10.47 18.77
C VAL A 272 22.74 -9.23 19.55
N PRO A 273 24.06 -8.96 19.64
CA PRO A 273 24.56 -7.70 20.20
C PRO A 273 24.01 -6.48 19.46
N ALA A 274 23.80 -5.36 20.18
CA ALA A 274 23.22 -4.14 19.62
C ALA A 274 23.84 -3.67 18.28
N PRO A 275 25.17 -3.71 18.07
CA PRO A 275 25.76 -3.29 16.79
C PRO A 275 25.38 -4.16 15.58
N ALA A 276 24.88 -5.38 15.80
CA ALA A 276 24.49 -6.30 14.74
C ALA A 276 22.98 -6.23 14.40
N VAL A 277 22.17 -5.54 15.21
CA VAL A 277 20.71 -5.53 15.07
C VAL A 277 20.29 -4.95 13.73
N GLU A 278 20.86 -3.82 13.31
CA GLU A 278 20.50 -3.16 12.06
C GLU A 278 20.73 -4.06 10.83
N ALA A 279 21.89 -4.72 10.77
CA ALA A 279 22.21 -5.65 9.70
C ALA A 279 21.27 -6.87 9.67
N VAL A 280 20.88 -7.38 10.86
CA VAL A 280 19.91 -8.48 10.97
C VAL A 280 18.53 -8.04 10.51
N VAL A 281 18.06 -6.86 10.91
CA VAL A 281 16.76 -6.32 10.49
C VAL A 281 16.72 -6.13 8.97
N ALA A 282 17.80 -5.60 8.37
CA ALA A 282 17.91 -5.50 6.91
C ALA A 282 17.89 -6.88 6.22
N ASP A 283 18.51 -7.90 6.81
CA ASP A 283 18.46 -9.27 6.29
C ASP A 283 17.06 -9.88 6.38
N CYS A 284 16.35 -9.68 7.50
CA CYS A 284 14.95 -10.07 7.67
C CYS A 284 14.06 -9.40 6.61
N ALA A 285 14.25 -8.10 6.36
CA ALA A 285 13.48 -7.36 5.37
C ALA A 285 13.68 -7.92 3.96
N ARG A 286 14.94 -8.23 3.56
CA ARG A 286 15.23 -8.88 2.27
C ARG A 286 14.64 -10.28 2.16
N ALA A 287 14.62 -11.04 3.27
CA ALA A 287 14.00 -12.36 3.34
C ALA A 287 12.46 -12.31 3.37
N GLY A 288 11.86 -11.11 3.44
CA GLY A 288 10.41 -10.93 3.43
C GLY A 288 9.73 -11.27 4.76
N VAL A 289 10.48 -11.26 5.88
CA VAL A 289 9.92 -11.49 7.21
C VAL A 289 9.02 -10.32 7.60
N ARG A 290 7.81 -10.62 8.08
CA ARG A 290 6.79 -9.61 8.39
C ARG A 290 6.61 -9.33 9.88
N GLY A 291 6.97 -10.28 10.74
CA GLY A 291 6.81 -10.21 12.20
C GLY A 291 8.12 -10.20 12.97
#